data_AF-A0A2A2XUA5-F1
#
_entry.id   AF-A0A2A2XUA5-F1
#
_cell.length_a   1.000
_cell.length_b   1.000
_cell.length_c   1.000
_cell.angle_alpha   90.00
_cell.angle_beta   90.00
_cell.angle_gamma   90.00
#
_symmetry.space_group_name_H-M   'P 1'
#
loop_
_entity.id
_entity.type
_entity.pdbx_description
1 polymer ?
#
loop_
_entity_poly.entity_id
_entity_poly.type
_entity_poly.pdbx_seq_one_letter_code
_entity_poly.pdbx_strand_id
1 'polypeptide(L)'
;MAFQAPRSPVQSGNGRSPTACVKPENSIPEPSRGLGWPEIESMSKHSRISAFVQSLEASSGSDLHPCYAGYFECFNRGDYYEAHDVLEHLWLECRDENHLYFKGLIQVAGAFVHLKKHYARPEHPTDGRRLHPASRLLALGVKNISPFGPLHMGLNVRAVCELCMDWKERIATFEYLINPWDPAGAPRLQLEKTQPQA
;
A
#
# COMPACT_ATOMS: atom_id res chain seq x y z
N MET A 1 -65.51 -9.64 51.17
CA MET A 1 -64.68 -10.64 51.87
C MET A 1 -63.31 -10.03 52.09
N ALA A 2 -62.99 -9.77 53.35
CA ALA A 2 -61.78 -9.12 53.82
C ALA A 2 -61.00 -10.12 54.67
N PHE A 3 -59.67 -10.16 54.52
CA PHE A 3 -58.68 -10.63 55.51
C PHE A 3 -57.35 -10.04 55.01
N GLN A 4 -56.89 -8.86 55.46
CA GLN A 4 -56.41 -8.45 56.79
C GLN A 4 -55.14 -9.20 57.22
N ALA A 5 -54.01 -8.47 57.15
CA ALA A 5 -52.69 -8.80 57.72
C ALA A 5 -52.68 -8.74 59.26
N PRO A 6 -51.61 -9.17 59.94
CA PRO A 6 -50.74 -8.20 60.65
C PRO A 6 -49.23 -8.59 60.73
N ARG A 7 -48.28 -7.68 60.45
CA ARG A 7 -47.53 -6.70 61.31
C ARG A 7 -46.16 -7.20 61.87
N SER A 8 -45.08 -6.59 61.33
CA SER A 8 -43.94 -5.82 61.93
C SER A 8 -43.37 -6.19 63.34
N PRO A 9 -42.13 -5.78 63.76
CA PRO A 9 -41.43 -4.53 63.37
C PRO A 9 -39.86 -4.46 63.44
N VAL A 10 -39.34 -3.24 63.17
CA VAL A 10 -38.15 -2.58 63.78
C VAL A 10 -36.76 -3.00 63.22
N GLN A 11 -35.77 -2.15 62.94
CA GLN A 11 -35.57 -0.69 63.05
C GLN A 11 -34.38 -0.24 62.16
N SER A 12 -34.44 1.03 61.74
CA SER A 12 -33.40 2.08 61.81
C SER A 12 -31.97 1.85 61.27
N GLY A 13 -31.54 2.77 60.39
CA GLY A 13 -30.12 2.97 60.07
C GLY A 13 -29.87 3.93 58.90
N ASN A 14 -29.94 5.24 59.17
CA ASN A 14 -29.53 6.30 58.24
C ASN A 14 -28.03 6.21 57.90
N GLY A 15 -27.67 6.55 56.66
CA GLY A 15 -26.28 6.81 56.27
C GLY A 15 -26.13 7.26 54.82
N ARG A 16 -26.36 8.55 54.54
CA ARG A 16 -25.85 9.24 53.34
C ARG A 16 -24.35 9.49 53.51
N SER A 17 -23.54 9.17 52.50
CA SER A 17 -22.68 10.13 51.76
C SER A 17 -21.57 9.42 50.95
N PRO A 18 -21.03 10.09 49.91
CA PRO A 18 -20.46 9.45 48.74
C PRO A 18 -18.97 9.18 48.91
N THR A 19 -18.52 7.98 48.54
CA THR A 19 -17.09 7.69 48.47
C THR A 19 -16.57 8.17 47.12
N ALA A 20 -15.77 9.23 47.17
CA ALA A 20 -14.99 9.77 46.09
C ALA A 20 -14.02 8.70 45.52
N CYS A 21 -13.85 8.71 44.21
CA CYS A 21 -12.74 8.05 43.52
C CYS A 21 -11.41 8.54 44.11
N VAL A 22 -10.75 7.69 44.88
CA VAL A 22 -9.36 7.88 45.28
C VAL A 22 -8.49 7.58 44.06
N LYS A 23 -7.79 8.60 43.54
CA LYS A 23 -6.72 8.41 42.54
C LYS A 23 -5.51 7.80 43.26
N PRO A 24 -4.85 6.77 42.70
CA PRO A 24 -3.54 6.37 43.19
C PRO A 24 -2.50 7.41 42.76
N GLU A 25 -1.88 8.02 43.75
CA GLU A 25 -0.69 8.87 43.64
C GLU A 25 0.52 7.96 43.41
N ASN A 26 0.92 7.79 42.15
CA ASN A 26 2.21 7.20 41.80
C ASN A 26 3.16 8.32 41.38
N SER A 27 4.04 8.72 42.28
CA SER A 27 5.18 9.57 42.02
C SER A 27 6.17 8.86 41.10
N ILE A 28 6.23 9.27 39.84
CA ILE A 28 7.31 8.92 38.92
C ILE A 28 8.23 10.16 38.86
N PRO A 29 9.52 10.07 39.23
CA PRO A 29 10.42 11.19 39.04
C PRO A 29 10.67 11.41 37.54
N GLU A 30 10.48 12.66 37.09
CA GLU A 30 10.84 13.15 35.76
C GLU A 30 12.28 12.77 35.40
N PRO A 31 12.55 12.12 34.25
CA PRO A 31 13.91 11.91 33.81
C PRO A 31 14.49 13.24 33.32
N SER A 32 15.55 13.65 34.01
CA SER A 32 16.45 14.75 33.71
C SER A 32 16.78 14.83 32.22
N ARG A 33 16.71 16.05 31.68
CA ARG A 33 17.19 16.40 30.34
C ARG A 33 18.61 15.89 30.13
N GLY A 34 18.81 15.21 29.00
CA GLY A 34 20.13 14.94 28.45
C GLY A 34 20.43 13.45 28.39
N LEU A 35 20.23 12.87 27.21
CA LEU A 35 21.15 11.98 26.49
C LEU A 35 20.44 11.67 25.16
N GLY A 36 20.99 12.20 24.07
CA GLY A 36 20.45 12.03 22.73
C GLY A 36 20.31 10.55 22.40
N TRP A 37 19.11 10.16 21.96
CA TRP A 37 18.96 8.90 21.25
C TRP A 37 19.90 8.94 20.05
N PRO A 38 20.70 7.88 19.78
CA PRO A 38 21.46 7.83 18.54
C PRO A 38 20.42 7.88 17.42
N GLU A 39 20.48 8.96 16.66
CA GLU A 39 19.78 9.11 15.40
C GLU A 39 20.32 8.00 14.51
N ILE A 40 19.69 6.83 14.57
CA ILE A 40 19.76 5.87 13.48
C ILE A 40 19.17 6.66 12.33
N GLU A 41 20.04 7.32 11.56
CA GLU A 41 19.72 7.91 10.27
C GLU A 41 19.15 6.77 9.42
N SER A 42 17.85 6.56 9.57
CA SER A 42 17.04 5.84 8.63
C SER A 42 17.18 6.65 7.35
N MET A 43 18.11 6.23 6.48
CA MET A 43 18.27 6.78 5.13
C MET A 43 16.88 7.09 4.60
N SER A 44 16.64 8.37 4.27
CA SER A 44 15.33 8.77 3.80
C SER A 44 14.97 7.90 2.58
N LYS A 45 13.68 7.59 2.39
CA LYS A 45 13.23 6.78 1.24
C LYS A 45 13.85 7.29 -0.06
N HIS A 46 13.92 8.62 -0.21
CA HIS A 46 14.56 9.30 -1.33
C HIS A 46 16.04 8.94 -1.50
N SER A 47 16.83 8.88 -0.42
CA SER A 47 18.26 8.55 -0.50
C SER A 47 18.52 7.11 -0.95
N ARG A 48 17.67 6.15 -0.53
CA ARG A 48 17.75 4.75 -1.01
C ARG A 48 17.36 4.65 -2.49
N ILE A 49 16.32 5.38 -2.90
CA ILE A 49 15.89 5.42 -4.31
C ILE A 49 16.98 6.06 -5.17
N SER A 50 17.60 7.18 -4.76
CA SER A 50 18.68 7.82 -5.51
C SER A 50 19.89 6.92 -5.71
N ALA A 51 20.31 6.17 -4.67
CA ALA A 51 21.41 5.21 -4.82
C ALA A 51 21.08 4.06 -5.79
N PHE A 52 19.83 3.57 -5.74
CA PHE A 52 19.36 2.54 -6.68
C PHE A 52 19.24 3.08 -8.11
N VAL A 53 18.73 4.30 -8.28
CA VAL A 53 18.65 4.97 -9.58
C VAL A 53 20.05 5.17 -10.15
N GLN A 54 21.01 5.67 -9.38
CA GLN A 54 22.42 5.81 -9.83
C GLN A 54 23.01 4.48 -10.33
N SER A 55 22.71 3.36 -9.68
CA SER A 55 23.15 2.04 -10.17
C SER A 55 22.47 1.63 -11.49
N LEU A 56 21.23 2.06 -11.71
CA LEU A 56 20.50 1.82 -12.95
C LEU A 56 21.04 2.69 -14.10
N GLU A 57 21.38 3.95 -13.85
CA GLU A 57 21.97 4.85 -14.85
C GLU A 57 23.32 4.31 -15.35
N ALA A 58 24.15 3.81 -14.43
CA ALA A 58 25.44 3.21 -14.75
C ALA A 58 25.32 1.93 -15.61
N SER A 59 24.15 1.29 -15.61
CA SER A 59 23.88 0.02 -16.31
C SER A 59 23.06 0.19 -17.59
N SER A 60 22.47 1.37 -17.83
CA SER A 60 21.50 1.58 -18.90
C SER A 60 22.14 2.16 -20.16
N GLY A 61 22.41 1.30 -21.15
CA GLY A 61 22.73 1.70 -22.53
C GLY A 61 21.49 1.94 -23.41
N SER A 62 20.34 2.26 -22.82
CA SER A 62 19.06 2.46 -23.53
C SER A 62 18.64 3.93 -23.48
N ASP A 63 17.94 4.40 -24.51
CA ASP A 63 17.38 5.76 -24.59
C ASP A 63 16.25 6.05 -23.57
N LEU A 64 15.91 5.08 -22.71
CA LEU A 64 14.87 5.23 -21.69
C LEU A 64 15.44 5.81 -20.40
N HIS A 65 14.61 6.61 -19.71
CA HIS A 65 14.94 7.10 -18.39
C HIS A 65 15.23 5.94 -17.41
N PRO A 66 16.32 5.99 -16.61
CA PRO A 66 16.70 4.89 -15.72
C PRO A 66 15.60 4.45 -14.75
N CYS A 67 14.89 5.39 -14.12
CA CYS A 67 13.71 5.08 -13.29
C CYS A 67 12.59 4.34 -14.06
N TYR A 68 12.36 4.69 -15.33
CA TYR A 68 11.34 4.03 -16.14
C TYR A 68 11.76 2.59 -16.47
N ALA A 69 13.02 2.36 -16.84
CA ALA A 69 13.55 1.01 -17.02
C ALA A 69 13.52 0.19 -15.70
N GLY A 70 13.93 0.81 -14.60
CA GLY A 70 13.96 0.22 -13.26
C GLY A 70 12.58 -0.21 -12.76
N TYR A 71 11.52 0.53 -13.09
CA TYR A 71 10.15 0.13 -12.82
C TYR A 71 9.85 -1.28 -13.34
N PHE A 72 10.17 -1.56 -14.61
CA PHE A 72 9.89 -2.87 -15.21
C PHE A 72 10.78 -3.97 -14.64
N GLU A 73 12.04 -3.67 -14.35
CA GLU A 73 12.94 -4.64 -13.71
C GLU A 73 12.40 -5.06 -12.34
N CYS A 74 12.13 -4.10 -11.46
CA CYS A 74 11.57 -4.35 -10.13
C CYS A 74 10.21 -5.06 -10.21
N PHE A 75 9.31 -4.59 -11.09
CA PHE A 75 7.98 -5.18 -11.24
C PHE A 75 8.07 -6.66 -11.65
N ASN A 76 8.94 -6.96 -12.63
CA ASN A 76 9.10 -8.32 -13.15
C ASN A 76 9.80 -9.28 -12.19
N ARG A 77 10.51 -8.76 -11.20
CA ARG A 77 11.07 -9.53 -10.07
C ARG A 77 10.08 -9.75 -8.93
N GLY A 78 8.90 -9.11 -9.01
CA GLY A 78 7.92 -9.10 -7.92
C GLY A 78 8.26 -8.12 -6.80
N ASP A 79 9.24 -7.23 -7.01
CA ASP A 79 9.66 -6.16 -6.10
C ASP A 79 8.77 -4.92 -6.34
N TYR A 80 7.46 -5.09 -6.10
CA TYR A 80 6.44 -4.11 -6.48
C TYR A 80 6.51 -2.80 -5.70
N TYR A 81 7.02 -2.83 -4.47
CA TYR A 81 7.17 -1.62 -3.67
C TYR A 81 8.30 -0.76 -4.22
N GLU A 82 9.40 -1.41 -4.60
CA GLU A 82 10.55 -0.81 -5.27
C GLU A 82 10.15 -0.27 -6.65
N ALA A 83 9.36 -1.03 -7.42
CA ALA A 83 8.82 -0.55 -8.70
C ALA A 83 7.99 0.73 -8.52
N HIS A 84 7.09 0.74 -7.53
CA HIS A 84 6.30 1.93 -7.17
C HIS A 84 7.20 3.13 -6.86
N ASP A 85 8.11 2.99 -5.91
CA ASP A 85 8.93 4.10 -5.39
C ASP A 85 9.91 4.65 -6.46
N VAL A 86 10.49 3.77 -7.29
CA VAL A 86 11.39 4.18 -8.37
C VAL A 86 10.67 4.97 -9.44
N LEU A 87 9.46 4.55 -9.84
CA LEU A 87 8.69 5.30 -10.83
C LEU A 87 8.07 6.57 -10.24
N GLU A 88 7.71 6.57 -8.96
CA GLU A 88 7.26 7.77 -8.25
C GLU A 88 8.31 8.88 -8.27
N HIS A 89 9.60 8.53 -8.15
CA HIS A 89 10.68 9.50 -8.25
C HIS A 89 10.68 10.23 -9.60
N LEU A 90 10.55 9.50 -10.72
CA LEU A 90 10.41 10.09 -12.06
C LEU A 90 9.12 10.92 -12.18
N TRP A 91 8.01 10.40 -11.65
CA TRP A 91 6.72 11.07 -11.72
C TRP A 91 6.68 12.41 -10.97
N LEU A 92 7.34 12.52 -9.82
CA LEU A 92 7.42 13.77 -9.04
C LEU A 92 8.14 14.90 -9.79
N GLU A 93 9.02 14.56 -10.72
CA GLU A 93 9.74 15.52 -11.57
C GLU A 93 9.04 15.77 -12.91
N CYS A 94 8.15 14.85 -13.32
CA CYS A 94 7.38 14.93 -14.55
C CYS A 94 6.40 16.12 -14.57
N ARG A 95 6.49 16.98 -15.59
CA ARG A 95 5.58 18.12 -15.82
C ARG A 95 4.89 18.10 -17.18
N ASP A 96 5.08 17.02 -17.94
CA ASP A 96 4.59 16.86 -19.30
C ASP A 96 3.31 15.99 -19.37
N GLU A 97 2.90 15.64 -20.59
CA GLU A 97 1.75 14.80 -20.89
C GLU A 97 1.81 13.39 -20.27
N ASN A 98 2.99 12.89 -19.90
CA ASN A 98 3.19 11.56 -19.33
C ASN A 98 2.88 11.48 -17.84
N HIS A 99 2.60 12.61 -17.19
CA HIS A 99 2.31 12.65 -15.75
C HIS A 99 1.16 11.72 -15.34
N LEU A 100 0.08 11.62 -16.14
CA LEU A 100 -1.01 10.66 -15.88
C LEU A 100 -0.61 9.22 -16.19
N TYR A 101 0.19 9.02 -17.24
CA TYR A 101 0.69 7.69 -17.62
C TYR A 101 1.53 7.07 -16.50
N PHE A 102 2.53 7.80 -15.98
CA PHE A 102 3.35 7.32 -14.86
C PHE A 102 2.53 7.10 -13.60
N LYS A 103 1.60 8.00 -13.28
CA LYS A 103 0.65 7.80 -12.17
C LYS A 103 -0.13 6.50 -12.31
N GLY A 104 -0.56 6.17 -13.53
CA GLY A 104 -1.26 4.92 -13.82
C GLY A 104 -0.40 3.69 -13.54
N LEU A 105 0.84 3.66 -14.03
CA LEU A 105 1.79 2.57 -13.76
C LEU A 105 2.13 2.43 -12.26
N ILE A 106 2.33 3.55 -11.55
CA ILE A 106 2.53 3.57 -10.10
C ILE A 106 1.35 2.92 -9.38
N GLN A 107 0.11 3.20 -9.80
CA GLN A 107 -1.09 2.55 -9.26
C GLN A 107 -1.14 1.06 -9.56
N VAL A 108 -0.71 0.63 -10.76
CA VAL A 108 -0.58 -0.79 -11.10
C VAL A 108 0.40 -1.48 -10.15
N ALA A 109 1.62 -0.97 -9.98
CA ALA A 109 2.57 -1.51 -9.00
C ALA A 109 2.00 -1.52 -7.58
N GLY A 110 1.35 -0.43 -7.16
CA GLY A 110 0.68 -0.33 -5.86
C GLY A 110 -0.37 -1.43 -5.65
N ALA A 111 -1.15 -1.78 -6.68
CA ALA A 111 -2.10 -2.89 -6.60
C ALA A 111 -1.40 -4.21 -6.29
N PHE A 112 -0.28 -4.50 -6.95
CA PHE A 112 0.49 -5.72 -6.70
C PHE A 112 1.22 -5.72 -5.36
N VAL A 113 1.61 -4.54 -4.82
CA VAL A 113 2.04 -4.43 -3.41
C VAL A 113 0.94 -4.89 -2.46
N HIS A 114 -0.31 -4.50 -2.71
CA HIS A 114 -1.44 -4.92 -1.90
C HIS A 114 -1.69 -6.43 -1.97
N LEU A 115 -1.63 -7.01 -3.18
CA LEU A 115 -1.77 -8.46 -3.38
C LEU A 115 -0.65 -9.24 -2.69
N LYS A 116 0.62 -8.81 -2.83
CA LYS A 116 1.77 -9.47 -2.18
C LYS A 116 1.68 -9.39 -0.66
N LYS A 117 1.27 -8.25 -0.09
CA LYS A 117 1.08 -8.10 1.37
C LYS A 117 -0.06 -8.97 1.90
N HIS A 118 -1.18 -9.03 1.17
CA HIS A 118 -2.28 -9.92 1.53
C HIS A 118 -1.84 -11.39 1.51
N TYR A 119 -1.14 -11.82 0.45
CA TYR A 119 -0.62 -13.18 0.33
C TYR A 119 0.28 -13.55 1.51
N ALA A 120 1.20 -12.66 1.89
CA ALA A 120 2.12 -12.91 2.99
C ALA A 120 1.42 -12.97 4.37
N ARG A 121 0.32 -12.22 4.54
CA ARG A 121 -0.35 -12.04 5.84
C ARG A 121 -1.88 -11.95 5.69
N PRO A 122 -2.57 -13.03 5.27
CA PRO A 122 -4.01 -13.00 5.00
C PRO A 122 -4.86 -12.76 6.26
N GLU A 123 -4.42 -13.21 7.43
CA GLU A 123 -5.15 -13.04 8.70
C GLU A 123 -4.84 -11.72 9.42
N HIS A 124 -3.86 -10.95 8.94
CA HIS A 124 -3.43 -9.73 9.61
C HIS A 124 -4.52 -8.64 9.49
N PRO A 125 -4.89 -7.92 10.57
CA PRO A 125 -6.02 -7.00 10.58
C PRO A 125 -6.01 -5.96 9.47
N THR A 126 -4.83 -5.50 9.05
CA THR A 126 -4.68 -4.54 7.96
C THR A 126 -4.43 -5.20 6.61
N ASP A 127 -3.68 -6.30 6.56
CA ASP A 127 -3.21 -6.85 5.29
C ASP A 127 -4.22 -7.81 4.66
N GLY A 128 -5.01 -8.50 5.49
CA GLY A 128 -6.15 -9.32 5.06
C GLY A 128 -7.27 -8.53 4.37
N ARG A 129 -7.27 -7.20 4.49
CA ARG A 129 -8.28 -6.33 3.85
C ARG A 129 -7.79 -5.69 2.55
N ARG A 130 -6.65 -6.13 2.00
CA ARG A 130 -5.98 -5.46 0.87
C ARG A 130 -6.50 -5.83 -0.52
N LEU A 131 -7.37 -6.84 -0.65
CA LEU A 131 -7.94 -7.23 -1.95
C LEU A 131 -8.83 -6.13 -2.56
N HIS A 132 -9.64 -5.44 -1.74
CA HIS A 132 -10.43 -4.30 -2.21
C HIS A 132 -9.56 -3.11 -2.69
N PRO A 133 -8.58 -2.62 -1.90
CA PRO A 133 -7.62 -1.62 -2.37
C PRO A 133 -6.88 -2.03 -3.65
N ALA A 134 -6.47 -3.29 -3.77
CA ALA A 134 -5.79 -3.79 -4.98
C ALA A 134 -6.68 -3.64 -6.22
N SER A 135 -7.91 -4.16 -6.16
CA SER A 135 -8.90 -4.04 -7.24
C SER A 135 -9.19 -2.59 -7.64
N ARG A 136 -9.29 -1.68 -6.65
CA ARG A 136 -9.46 -0.25 -6.91
C ARG A 136 -8.26 0.35 -7.64
N LEU A 137 -7.04 0.02 -7.22
CA LEU A 137 -5.82 0.53 -7.85
C LEU A 137 -5.63 0.01 -9.28
N LEU A 138 -5.98 -1.24 -9.56
CA LEU A 138 -6.01 -1.77 -10.94
C LEU A 138 -6.95 -0.95 -11.82
N ALA A 139 -8.16 -0.66 -11.34
CA ALA A 139 -9.13 0.15 -12.09
C ALA A 139 -8.65 1.60 -12.33
N LEU A 140 -8.00 2.21 -11.33
CA LEU A 140 -7.42 3.55 -11.48
C LEU A 140 -6.22 3.55 -12.44
N GLY A 141 -5.38 2.51 -12.38
CA GLY A 141 -4.28 2.30 -13.30
C GLY A 141 -4.78 2.28 -14.74
N VAL A 142 -5.77 1.44 -15.05
CA VAL A 142 -6.39 1.37 -16.39
C VAL A 142 -6.96 2.73 -16.82
N LYS A 143 -7.69 3.41 -15.94
CA LYS A 143 -8.26 4.73 -16.24
C LYS A 143 -7.17 5.72 -16.67
N ASN A 144 -6.01 5.67 -16.03
CA ASN A 144 -4.93 6.62 -16.28
C ASN A 144 -4.06 6.25 -17.49
N ILE A 145 -3.81 4.96 -17.74
CA ILE A 145 -2.93 4.53 -18.85
C ILE A 145 -3.69 4.33 -20.17
N SER A 146 -4.98 3.97 -20.15
CA SER A 146 -5.73 3.64 -21.37
C SER A 146 -5.75 4.73 -22.47
N PRO A 147 -5.73 6.05 -22.16
CA PRO A 147 -5.65 7.08 -23.21
C PRO A 147 -4.34 7.06 -24.01
N PHE A 148 -3.30 6.42 -23.51
CA PHE A 148 -1.98 6.31 -24.16
C PHE A 148 -1.88 5.05 -25.04
N GLY A 149 -2.98 4.33 -25.27
CA GLY A 149 -2.98 3.11 -26.07
C GLY A 149 -2.84 3.32 -27.58
N PRO A 150 -2.46 2.27 -28.34
CA PRO A 150 -2.17 0.91 -27.85
C PRO A 150 -0.71 0.71 -27.41
N LEU A 151 0.22 1.58 -27.82
CA LEU A 151 1.66 1.51 -27.55
C LEU A 151 2.15 2.90 -27.14
N HIS A 152 2.82 3.00 -25.99
CA HIS A 152 3.38 4.27 -25.50
C HIS A 152 4.70 4.03 -24.77
N MET A 153 5.74 4.80 -25.11
CA MET A 153 7.09 4.66 -24.53
C MET A 153 7.58 3.20 -24.51
N GLY A 154 7.35 2.49 -25.61
CA GLY A 154 7.69 1.07 -25.77
C GLY A 154 6.80 0.09 -25.00
N LEU A 155 5.82 0.53 -24.20
CA LEU A 155 4.92 -0.36 -23.48
C LEU A 155 3.64 -0.62 -24.27
N ASN A 156 3.27 -1.89 -24.43
CA ASN A 156 1.96 -2.27 -24.95
C ASN A 156 0.86 -1.96 -23.92
N VAL A 157 0.37 -0.73 -23.93
CA VAL A 157 -0.64 -0.21 -22.99
C VAL A 157 -1.93 -1.04 -23.04
N ARG A 158 -2.31 -1.52 -24.22
CA ARG A 158 -3.50 -2.38 -24.38
C ARG A 158 -3.34 -3.65 -23.55
N ALA A 159 -2.23 -4.37 -23.72
CA ALA A 159 -1.96 -5.60 -22.99
C ALA A 159 -1.91 -5.37 -21.47
N VAL A 160 -1.37 -4.24 -21.01
CA VAL A 160 -1.39 -3.88 -19.58
C VAL A 160 -2.81 -3.59 -19.08
N CYS A 161 -3.65 -2.95 -19.90
CA CYS A 161 -5.05 -2.71 -19.54
C CYS A 161 -5.84 -4.03 -19.40
N GLU A 162 -5.68 -4.94 -20.37
CA GLU A 162 -6.29 -6.27 -20.36
C GLU A 162 -5.85 -7.04 -19.11
N LEU A 163 -4.54 -7.07 -18.83
CA LEU A 163 -3.98 -7.67 -17.62
C LEU A 163 -4.62 -7.10 -16.35
N CYS A 164 -4.71 -5.78 -16.21
CA CYS A 164 -5.27 -5.16 -15.02
C CYS A 164 -6.76 -5.50 -14.83
N MET A 165 -7.51 -5.57 -15.93
CA MET A 165 -8.93 -5.94 -15.88
C MET A 165 -9.12 -7.42 -15.52
N ASP A 166 -8.32 -8.31 -16.09
CA ASP A 166 -8.33 -9.74 -15.75
C ASP A 166 -8.02 -9.97 -14.27
N TRP A 167 -6.98 -9.30 -13.74
CA TRP A 167 -6.63 -9.40 -12.32
C TRP A 167 -7.74 -8.87 -11.42
N LYS A 168 -8.36 -7.75 -11.80
CA LYS A 168 -9.49 -7.17 -11.06
C LYS A 168 -10.68 -8.14 -11.04
N GLU A 169 -10.97 -8.78 -12.16
CA GLU A 169 -12.04 -9.78 -12.26
C GLU A 169 -11.76 -10.99 -11.39
N ARG A 170 -10.55 -11.57 -11.45
CA ARG A 170 -10.15 -12.71 -10.61
C ARG A 170 -10.29 -12.45 -9.11
N ILE A 171 -9.96 -11.23 -8.66
CA ILE A 171 -10.16 -10.82 -7.26
C ILE A 171 -11.66 -10.79 -6.91
N ALA A 172 -12.49 -10.30 -7.83
CA ALA A 172 -13.92 -10.17 -7.64
C ALA A 172 -14.68 -11.51 -7.73
N THR A 173 -14.20 -12.46 -8.54
CA THR A 173 -14.82 -13.79 -8.72
C THR A 173 -15.03 -14.52 -7.39
N PHE A 174 -14.12 -14.35 -6.44
CA PHE A 174 -14.20 -14.98 -5.13
C PHE A 174 -14.66 -14.02 -4.03
N GLU A 175 -15.45 -13.00 -4.38
CA GLU A 175 -15.98 -11.99 -3.45
C GLU A 175 -14.89 -11.35 -2.56
N TYR A 176 -13.69 -11.14 -3.10
CA TYR A 176 -12.56 -10.59 -2.34
C TYR A 176 -12.12 -11.46 -1.14
N LEU A 177 -12.39 -12.76 -1.16
CA LEU A 177 -11.98 -13.71 -0.12
C LEU A 177 -10.72 -14.48 -0.50
N ILE A 178 -10.49 -14.71 -1.80
CA ILE A 178 -9.33 -15.45 -2.30
C ILE A 178 -8.42 -14.50 -3.06
N ASN A 179 -7.14 -14.52 -2.71
CA ASN A 179 -6.11 -13.78 -3.43
C ASN A 179 -5.63 -14.62 -4.63
N PRO A 180 -5.83 -14.15 -5.88
CA PRO A 180 -5.35 -14.88 -7.06
C PRO A 180 -3.84 -14.75 -7.28
N TRP A 181 -3.15 -13.90 -6.51
CA TRP A 181 -1.72 -13.67 -6.68
C TRP A 181 -0.88 -14.73 -5.99
N ASP A 182 0.12 -15.23 -6.71
CA ASP A 182 1.14 -16.15 -6.22
C ASP A 182 2.50 -15.79 -6.88
N PRO A 183 3.64 -15.93 -6.18
CA PRO A 183 4.96 -15.60 -6.74
C PRO A 183 5.31 -16.35 -8.05
N ALA A 184 4.88 -17.60 -8.22
CA ALA A 184 5.19 -18.38 -9.42
C ALA A 184 4.35 -17.94 -10.64
N GLY A 185 3.18 -17.33 -10.40
CA GLY A 185 2.27 -16.80 -11.42
C GLY A 185 2.29 -15.28 -11.54
N ALA A 186 3.32 -14.62 -10.99
CA ALA A 186 3.40 -13.17 -10.97
C ALA A 186 3.43 -12.58 -12.39
N PRO A 187 2.64 -11.52 -12.67
CA PRO A 187 2.61 -10.92 -14.00
C PRO A 187 3.92 -10.24 -14.33
N ARG A 188 4.23 -10.21 -15.64
CA ARG A 188 5.41 -9.53 -16.17
C ARG A 188 4.98 -8.50 -17.22
N LEU A 189 5.61 -7.34 -17.17
CA LEU A 189 5.43 -6.25 -18.11
C LEU A 189 6.68 -6.17 -18.98
N GLN A 190 6.51 -6.15 -20.29
CA GLN A 190 7.62 -6.08 -21.25
C GLN A 190 7.50 -4.83 -22.10
N LEU A 191 8.66 -4.23 -22.36
CA LEU A 191 8.79 -3.19 -23.36
C LEU A 191 9.04 -3.85 -24.72
N GLU A 192 8.28 -3.45 -25.73
CA GLU A 192 8.50 -3.81 -27.11
C GLU A 192 9.82 -3.17 -27.57
N LYS A 193 10.68 -3.98 -28.22
CA LYS A 193 11.88 -3.44 -28.85
C LYS A 193 11.45 -2.61 -30.03
N THR A 194 11.68 -1.30 -30.00
CA THR A 194 11.59 -0.48 -31.21
C THR A 194 12.58 -1.06 -32.22
N GLN A 195 12.08 -1.75 -33.25
CA GLN A 195 12.95 -2.10 -34.38
C GLN A 195 13.39 -0.77 -35.02
N PRO A 196 14.69 -0.54 -35.26
CA PRO A 196 15.08 0.57 -36.09
C PRO A 196 14.42 0.38 -37.46
N GLN A 197 13.60 1.34 -37.87
CA GLN A 197 13.13 1.41 -39.26
C GLN A 197 14.38 1.49 -40.14
N ALA A 198 14.56 0.45 -40.97
CA ALA A 198 15.63 0.36 -41.97
C ALA A 198 15.41 1.36 -43.11
#